data_AF-A0A7C7D0H7-F1
#
_entry.id   AF-A0A7C7D0H7-F1
#
_cell.length_a   1.000
_cell.length_b   1.000
_cell.length_c   1.000
_cell.angle_alpha   90.00
_cell.angle_beta   90.00
_cell.angle_gamma   90.00
#
_symmetry.space_group_name_H-M   'P 1'
#
loop_
_entity.id
_entity.type
_entity.pdbx_description
1 polymer ?
#
loop_
_entity_poly.entity_id
_entity_poly.type
_entity_poly.pdbx_seq_one_letter_code
_entity_poly.pdbx_strand_id
1 'polypeptide(L)'
;MGLYQNSSSFVKNRFEIRKYFCKLMYMKTTKNLFYGMVAIVFLATTTNCGAPTTDKKTTVLLDAQVKLERDLAMYEDTWSRFLKGDTTVINEDRFQKDVVVVTAEGDLVGIEACKNYYMNYLTGFSDIEFTILEAIGQGDRLVKHWNFKGTHTGEFFGIP
;
A
#
# COMPACT_ATOMS: atom_id res chain seq x y z
N MET A 1 30.37 9.17 -11.30
CA MET A 1 31.53 8.37 -10.86
C MET A 1 31.04 6.94 -10.72
N GLY A 2 31.24 6.12 -11.75
CA GLY A 2 30.75 4.74 -11.77
C GLY A 2 31.64 3.81 -10.95
N LEU A 3 31.21 2.56 -10.78
CA LEU A 3 32.09 1.40 -10.83
C LEU A 3 31.30 0.14 -11.23
N TYR A 4 31.77 -0.46 -12.33
CA TYR A 4 31.52 -1.79 -12.84
C TYR A 4 32.42 -2.80 -12.08
N GLN A 5 31.92 -3.99 -11.74
CA GLN A 5 32.74 -5.16 -11.35
C GLN A 5 31.91 -6.44 -11.55
N ASN A 6 32.03 -7.16 -12.67
CA ASN A 6 33.05 -8.14 -13.10
C ASN A 6 32.91 -9.53 -12.44
N SER A 7 32.57 -10.54 -13.27
CA SER A 7 32.00 -11.86 -12.95
C SER A 7 33.02 -13.00 -12.85
N SER A 8 34.30 -12.70 -12.62
CA SER A 8 35.39 -13.70 -12.65
C SER A 8 35.70 -14.38 -11.30
N SER A 9 35.01 -14.04 -10.21
CA SER A 9 35.24 -14.64 -8.88
C SER A 9 34.47 -15.94 -8.60
N PHE A 10 33.54 -16.33 -9.48
CA PHE A 10 32.55 -17.36 -9.17
C PHE A 10 33.01 -18.82 -9.37
N VAL A 11 34.08 -19.06 -10.15
CA VAL A 11 34.48 -20.43 -10.53
C VAL A 11 35.46 -21.06 -9.53
N LYS A 12 36.25 -20.26 -8.81
CA LYS A 12 37.29 -20.77 -7.89
C LYS A 12 36.73 -21.27 -6.54
N ASN A 13 35.51 -20.86 -6.17
CA ASN A 13 34.91 -21.16 -4.87
C ASN A 13 34.15 -22.50 -4.82
N ARG A 14 33.91 -23.14 -5.97
CA ARG A 14 33.08 -24.36 -6.04
C ARG A 14 33.82 -25.65 -5.63
N PHE A 15 35.17 -25.63 -5.61
CA PHE A 15 35.98 -26.82 -5.26
C PHE A 15 36.24 -26.98 -3.75
N GLU A 16 36.37 -25.90 -2.98
CA GLU A 16 36.62 -25.96 -1.52
C GLU A 16 35.38 -26.37 -0.72
N ILE A 17 34.18 -26.00 -1.19
CA ILE A 17 32.90 -26.27 -0.51
C ILE A 17 32.65 -27.78 -0.36
N ARG A 18 33.04 -28.61 -1.34
CA ARG A 18 32.83 -30.07 -1.29
C ARG A 18 33.58 -30.75 -0.15
N LYS A 19 34.68 -30.18 0.35
CA LYS A 19 35.49 -30.78 1.43
C LYS A 19 34.85 -30.57 2.80
N TYR A 20 34.15 -29.45 3.02
CA TYR A 20 33.47 -29.14 4.27
C TYR A 20 32.18 -29.95 4.46
N PHE A 21 31.45 -30.26 3.39
CA PHE A 21 30.21 -31.03 3.48
C PHE A 21 30.42 -32.48 3.97
N CYS A 22 31.57 -33.10 3.68
CA CYS A 22 31.84 -34.47 4.10
C CYS A 22 32.14 -34.59 5.61
N LYS A 23 32.74 -33.56 6.22
CA LYS A 23 33.05 -33.53 7.67
C LYS A 23 31.81 -33.26 8.54
N LEU A 24 30.81 -32.55 8.00
CA LEU A 24 29.59 -32.22 8.75
C LEU A 24 28.62 -33.40 8.91
N MET A 25 28.60 -34.36 7.98
CA MET A 25 27.69 -35.51 8.04
C MET A 25 28.02 -36.51 9.14
N TYR A 26 29.27 -36.60 9.60
CA TYR A 26 29.68 -37.63 10.56
C TYR A 26 29.38 -37.28 12.04
N MET A 27 29.08 -36.02 12.37
CA MET A 27 28.73 -35.62 13.75
C MET A 27 27.23 -35.69 14.09
N LYS A 28 26.37 -36.06 13.13
CA LYS A 28 24.91 -35.98 13.28
C LYS A 28 24.26 -37.25 13.87
N THR A 29 24.99 -38.35 13.98
CA THR A 29 24.40 -39.67 14.28
C THR A 29 24.32 -40.02 15.77
N THR A 30 25.03 -39.34 16.67
CA THR A 30 25.06 -39.70 18.11
C THR A 30 24.27 -38.76 19.04
N LYS A 31 23.76 -37.63 18.55
CA LYS A 31 22.96 -36.68 19.37
C LYS A 31 21.44 -36.93 19.32
N ASN A 32 20.97 -37.76 18.38
CA ASN A 32 19.52 -37.95 18.16
C ASN A 32 18.82 -38.81 19.22
N LEU A 33 19.56 -39.51 20.09
CA LEU A 33 18.97 -40.40 21.11
C LEU A 33 18.59 -39.66 22.40
N PHE A 34 19.26 -38.55 22.72
CA PHE A 34 18.99 -37.79 23.96
C PHE A 34 17.90 -36.71 23.77
N TYR A 35 17.74 -36.18 22.55
CA TYR A 35 16.69 -35.20 22.22
C TYR A 35 15.30 -35.83 22.04
N GLY A 36 15.22 -37.13 21.77
CA GLY A 36 13.94 -37.82 21.60
C GLY A 36 13.08 -37.86 22.87
N MET A 37 13.70 -38.01 24.05
CA MET A 37 12.95 -38.14 25.30
C MET A 37 12.55 -36.78 25.91
N VAL A 38 13.29 -35.71 25.61
CA VAL A 38 12.94 -34.32 26.03
C VAL A 38 11.85 -33.72 25.14
N ALA A 39 11.82 -34.07 23.85
CA ALA A 39 10.81 -33.57 22.90
C ALA A 39 9.39 -34.08 23.21
N ILE A 40 9.23 -35.29 23.75
CA ILE A 40 7.91 -35.87 24.04
C ILE A 40 7.23 -35.20 25.25
N VAL A 41 8.00 -34.73 26.23
CA VAL A 41 7.47 -34.03 27.41
C VAL A 41 7.08 -32.58 27.08
N PHE A 42 7.77 -31.93 26.14
CA PHE A 42 7.41 -30.58 25.68
C PHE A 42 6.22 -30.57 24.70
N LEU A 43 5.98 -31.65 23.95
CA LEU A 43 4.81 -31.78 23.07
C LEU A 43 3.49 -32.10 23.80
N ALA A 44 3.54 -32.52 25.07
CA ALA A 44 2.34 -32.89 25.83
C ALA A 44 1.67 -31.72 26.58
N THR A 45 2.18 -30.48 26.48
CA THR A 45 1.61 -29.30 27.17
C THR A 45 0.91 -28.28 26.26
N THR A 46 0.81 -28.53 24.95
CA THR A 46 0.18 -27.58 24.01
C THR A 46 -1.28 -27.89 23.64
N THR A 47 -1.93 -28.87 24.28
CA THR A 47 -3.36 -29.19 24.03
C THR A 47 -4.35 -28.31 24.79
N ASN A 48 -3.98 -27.07 25.11
CA ASN A 48 -4.94 -26.03 25.49
C ASN A 48 -4.67 -24.70 24.78
N CYS A 49 -4.36 -24.74 23.48
CA CYS A 49 -4.74 -23.63 22.61
C CYS A 49 -6.23 -23.76 22.32
N GLY A 50 -7.07 -23.32 23.28
CA GLY A 50 -8.35 -22.75 22.86
C GLY A 50 -8.02 -21.64 21.86
N ALA A 51 -8.61 -21.69 20.67
CA ALA A 51 -8.44 -20.62 19.69
C ALA A 51 -8.61 -19.27 20.41
N PRO A 52 -7.76 -18.26 20.17
CA PRO A 52 -7.96 -16.95 20.79
C PRO A 52 -9.36 -16.49 20.40
N THR A 53 -10.27 -16.46 21.38
CA THR A 53 -11.63 -15.97 21.17
C THR A 53 -11.47 -14.54 20.68
N THR A 54 -11.84 -14.28 19.42
CA THR A 54 -11.74 -12.95 18.85
C THR A 54 -12.65 -12.04 19.66
N ASP A 55 -12.08 -11.28 20.59
CA ASP A 55 -12.82 -10.33 21.41
C ASP A 55 -13.45 -9.28 20.48
N LYS A 56 -14.64 -8.79 20.84
CA LYS A 56 -15.42 -7.80 20.10
C LYS A 56 -14.59 -6.55 19.77
N LYS A 57 -13.62 -6.21 20.60
CA LYS A 57 -12.70 -5.09 20.35
C LYS A 57 -11.75 -5.36 19.18
N THR A 58 -11.25 -6.60 19.04
CA THR A 58 -10.33 -6.99 17.97
C THR A 58 -11.05 -7.03 16.61
N THR A 59 -12.28 -7.54 16.54
CA THR A 59 -13.06 -7.53 15.29
C THR A 59 -13.34 -6.11 14.81
N VAL A 60 -13.74 -5.19 15.69
CA VAL A 60 -14.00 -3.79 15.34
C VAL A 60 -12.76 -3.11 14.77
N LEU A 61 -11.58 -3.37 15.33
CA LEU A 61 -10.32 -2.81 14.82
C LEU A 61 -9.96 -3.36 13.44
N LEU A 62 -10.17 -4.66 13.21
CA LEU A 62 -9.97 -5.30 11.91
C LEU A 62 -10.93 -4.74 10.85
N ASP A 63 -12.21 -4.60 11.18
CA ASP A 63 -13.22 -4.07 10.26
C ASP A 63 -12.92 -2.60 9.89
N ALA A 64 -12.49 -1.80 10.86
CA ALA A 64 -12.08 -0.41 10.62
C ALA A 64 -10.84 -0.32 9.71
N GLN A 65 -9.86 -1.21 9.89
CA GLN A 65 -8.67 -1.28 9.03
C GLN A 65 -9.04 -1.68 7.59
N VAL A 66 -9.86 -2.71 7.43
CA VAL A 66 -10.32 -3.18 6.11
C VAL A 66 -11.14 -2.10 5.40
N LYS A 67 -11.98 -1.36 6.13
CA LYS A 67 -12.72 -0.23 5.58
C LYS A 67 -11.75 0.86 5.11
N LEU A 68 -10.81 1.25 5.95
CA LEU A 68 -9.82 2.29 5.64
C LEU A 68 -9.00 1.94 4.39
N GLU A 69 -8.51 0.71 4.28
CA GLU A 69 -7.75 0.25 3.10
C GLU A 69 -8.59 0.31 1.81
N ARG A 70 -9.87 -0.04 1.89
CA ARG A 70 -10.80 0.06 0.77
C ARG A 70 -11.06 1.51 0.36
N ASP A 71 -11.27 2.39 1.33
CA ASP A 71 -11.55 3.80 1.09
C ASP A 71 -10.34 4.50 0.47
N LEU A 72 -9.12 4.19 0.96
CA LEU A 72 -7.86 4.65 0.36
C LEU A 72 -7.70 4.18 -1.08
N ALA A 73 -7.90 2.89 -1.34
CA ALA A 73 -7.78 2.33 -2.69
C ALA A 73 -8.80 2.95 -3.67
N MET A 74 -10.05 3.13 -3.23
CA MET A 74 -11.08 3.81 -4.03
C MET A 74 -10.71 5.26 -4.33
N TYR A 75 -10.19 5.97 -3.33
CA TYR A 75 -9.78 7.35 -3.46
C TYR A 75 -8.63 7.52 -4.45
N GLU A 76 -7.56 6.72 -4.32
CA GLU A 76 -6.42 6.75 -5.23
C GLU A 76 -6.82 6.42 -6.67
N ASP A 77 -7.64 5.38 -6.86
CA ASP A 77 -8.17 5.01 -8.18
C ASP A 77 -9.00 6.15 -8.81
N THR A 78 -9.86 6.79 -8.01
CA THR A 78 -10.70 7.91 -8.46
C THR A 78 -9.86 9.04 -9.03
N TRP A 79 -8.89 9.55 -8.27
CA TRP A 79 -8.07 10.68 -8.71
C TRP A 79 -7.09 10.31 -9.83
N SER A 80 -6.55 9.08 -9.81
CA SER A 80 -5.69 8.56 -10.88
C SER A 80 -6.44 8.50 -12.21
N ARG A 81 -7.68 8.02 -12.23
CA ARG A 81 -8.53 7.95 -13.43
C ARG A 81 -8.98 9.33 -13.88
N PHE A 82 -9.46 10.16 -12.95
CA PHE A 82 -9.95 11.50 -13.26
C PHE A 82 -8.87 12.34 -13.93
N LEU A 83 -7.67 12.39 -13.34
CA LEU A 83 -6.55 13.20 -13.87
C LEU A 83 -5.91 12.60 -15.14
N LYS A 84 -6.24 11.35 -15.50
CA LYS A 84 -5.96 10.76 -16.81
C LYS A 84 -7.05 11.06 -17.86
N GLY A 85 -8.07 11.84 -17.51
CA GLY A 85 -9.14 12.29 -18.40
C GLY A 85 -10.45 11.51 -18.29
N ASP A 86 -10.54 10.49 -17.43
CA ASP A 86 -11.81 9.80 -17.18
C ASP A 86 -12.68 10.60 -16.20
N THR A 87 -13.40 11.60 -16.74
CA THR A 87 -14.26 12.47 -15.95
C THR A 87 -15.55 11.79 -15.48
N THR A 88 -15.84 10.56 -15.94
CA THR A 88 -17.04 9.81 -15.56
C THR A 88 -16.93 9.21 -14.16
N VAL A 89 -15.71 9.14 -13.61
CA VAL A 89 -15.42 8.60 -12.28
C VAL A 89 -15.95 9.48 -11.13
N ILE A 90 -16.29 10.74 -11.39
CA ILE A 90 -17.01 11.60 -10.43
C ILE A 90 -18.51 11.40 -10.64
N ASN A 91 -19.11 10.53 -9.82
CA ASN A 91 -20.51 10.10 -9.90
C ASN A 91 -21.04 9.64 -8.53
N GLU A 92 -22.32 9.24 -8.47
CA GLU A 92 -23.00 8.83 -7.22
C GLU A 92 -22.48 7.53 -6.60
N ASP A 93 -21.75 6.70 -7.35
CA ASP A 93 -21.17 5.45 -6.82
C ASP A 93 -19.92 5.72 -5.96
N ARG A 94 -19.29 6.89 -6.14
CA ARG A 94 -18.03 7.26 -5.49
C ARG A 94 -18.14 8.51 -4.62
N PHE A 95 -19.15 9.34 -4.86
CA PHE A 95 -19.37 10.59 -4.15
C PHE A 95 -20.78 10.64 -3.56
N GLN A 96 -20.88 11.16 -2.35
CA GLN A 96 -22.17 11.48 -1.75
C GLN A 96 -22.86 12.59 -2.55
N LYS A 97 -24.19 12.55 -2.66
CA LYS A 97 -24.97 13.53 -3.45
C LYS A 97 -24.81 14.96 -2.93
N ASP A 98 -24.59 15.08 -1.63
CA ASP A 98 -24.36 16.31 -0.88
C ASP A 98 -22.87 16.59 -0.60
N VAL A 99 -21.95 16.02 -1.41
CA VAL A 99 -20.52 16.31 -1.29
C VAL A 99 -20.26 17.81 -1.27
N VAL A 100 -19.42 18.26 -0.34
CA VAL A 100 -19.01 19.66 -0.20
C VAL A 100 -17.52 19.79 -0.49
N VAL A 101 -17.17 20.64 -1.44
CA VAL A 101 -15.80 21.12 -1.65
C VAL A 101 -15.69 22.50 -0.99
N VAL A 102 -14.92 22.59 0.08
CA VAL A 102 -14.68 23.84 0.81
C VAL A 102 -13.54 24.59 0.13
N THR A 103 -13.81 25.79 -0.40
CA THR A 103 -12.80 26.67 -1.03
C THR A 103 -12.67 27.99 -0.27
N ALA A 104 -11.74 28.86 -0.69
CA ALA A 104 -11.60 30.19 -0.11
C ALA A 104 -12.76 31.14 -0.47
N GLU A 105 -13.40 30.89 -1.62
CA GLU A 105 -14.51 31.66 -2.18
C GLU A 105 -15.87 31.19 -1.68
N GLY A 106 -15.94 30.01 -1.07
CA GLY A 106 -17.14 29.45 -0.46
C GLY A 106 -17.26 27.94 -0.64
N ASP A 107 -18.36 27.40 -0.13
CA ASP A 107 -18.66 25.97 -0.23
C ASP A 107 -19.35 25.64 -1.56
N LEU A 108 -18.82 24.63 -2.25
CA LEU A 108 -19.43 24.07 -3.46
C LEU A 108 -20.14 22.77 -3.10
N VAL A 109 -21.46 22.75 -3.23
CA VAL A 109 -22.30 21.62 -2.83
C VAL A 109 -22.76 20.83 -4.05
N GLY A 110 -22.60 19.52 -4.01
CA GLY A 110 -23.10 18.57 -4.99
C GLY A 110 -22.02 18.04 -5.95
N ILE A 111 -22.32 16.87 -6.54
CA ILE A 111 -21.38 16.14 -7.41
C ILE A 111 -21.02 16.95 -8.66
N GLU A 112 -21.97 17.66 -9.25
CA GLU A 112 -21.72 18.49 -10.42
C GLU A 112 -20.78 19.66 -10.10
N ALA A 113 -21.01 20.36 -8.98
CA ALA A 113 -20.15 21.45 -8.54
C ALA A 113 -18.73 20.94 -8.22
N CYS A 114 -18.62 19.80 -7.52
CA CYS A 114 -17.35 19.12 -7.27
C CYS A 114 -16.62 18.79 -8.58
N LYS A 115 -17.31 18.16 -9.54
CA LYS A 115 -16.74 17.82 -10.84
C LYS A 115 -16.22 19.06 -11.57
N ASN A 116 -17.05 20.10 -11.69
CA ASN A 116 -16.69 21.33 -12.39
C ASN A 116 -15.48 22.02 -11.74
N TYR A 117 -15.38 21.99 -10.41
CA TYR A 117 -14.22 22.52 -9.70
C TYR A 117 -12.93 21.81 -10.13
N TYR A 118 -12.90 20.47 -10.09
CA TYR A 118 -11.70 19.72 -10.44
C TYR A 118 -11.44 19.65 -11.95
N MET A 119 -12.44 19.88 -12.80
CA MET A 119 -12.25 20.01 -14.26
C MET A 119 -11.26 21.13 -14.62
N ASN A 120 -11.12 22.17 -13.80
CA ASN A 120 -10.13 23.24 -14.01
C ASN A 120 -8.70 22.71 -14.15
N TYR A 121 -8.34 21.61 -13.47
CA TYR A 121 -7.01 21.00 -13.61
C TYR A 121 -6.81 20.37 -14.99
N LEU A 122 -7.86 19.76 -15.56
CA LEU A 122 -7.81 19.14 -16.89
C LEU A 122 -7.88 20.16 -18.03
N THR A 123 -8.59 21.28 -17.82
CA THR A 123 -8.66 22.36 -18.81
C THR A 123 -7.44 23.26 -18.79
N GLY A 124 -6.88 23.49 -17.59
CA GLY A 124 -5.73 24.37 -17.39
C GLY A 124 -4.40 23.74 -17.80
N PHE A 125 -4.25 22.42 -17.68
CA PHE A 125 -2.97 21.76 -17.86
C PHE A 125 -2.99 20.62 -18.88
N SER A 126 -1.92 20.51 -19.68
CA SER A 126 -1.54 19.32 -20.42
C SER A 126 -0.42 18.56 -19.71
N ASP A 127 -0.08 17.37 -20.22
CA ASP A 127 1.04 16.56 -19.72
C ASP A 127 0.98 16.32 -18.20
N ILE A 128 -0.24 16.08 -17.70
CA ILE A 128 -0.52 15.96 -16.27
C ILE A 128 0.14 14.71 -15.69
N GLU A 129 1.00 14.94 -14.70
CA GLU A 129 1.60 13.93 -13.82
C GLU A 129 1.06 14.18 -12.40
N PHE A 130 0.23 13.27 -11.89
CA PHE A 130 -0.28 13.31 -10.53
C PHE A 130 0.18 12.09 -9.75
N THR A 131 0.82 12.32 -8.61
CA THR A 131 1.33 11.27 -7.72
C THR A 131 0.82 11.51 -6.30
N ILE A 132 0.18 10.50 -5.72
CA ILE A 132 -0.13 10.48 -4.28
C ILE A 132 1.10 9.87 -3.59
N LEU A 133 1.78 10.68 -2.76
CA LEU A 133 3.00 10.27 -2.05
C LEU A 133 2.65 9.52 -0.78
N GLU A 134 1.58 9.95 -0.12
CA GLU A 134 1.10 9.36 1.12
C GLU A 134 -0.40 9.66 1.26
N ALA A 135 -1.16 8.68 1.74
CA ALA A 135 -2.54 8.87 2.14
C ALA A 135 -2.75 8.16 3.49
N ILE A 136 -3.25 8.91 4.47
CA ILE A 136 -3.50 8.44 5.83
C ILE A 136 -4.97 8.66 6.11
N GLY A 137 -5.65 7.66 6.69
CA GLY A 137 -7.00 7.85 7.18
C GLY A 137 -7.23 7.34 8.58
N GLN A 138 -8.31 7.83 9.18
CA GLN A 138 -8.75 7.47 10.52
C GLN A 138 -10.27 7.64 10.58
N GLY A 139 -10.99 6.54 10.83
CA GLY A 139 -12.44 6.53 10.76
C GLY A 139 -12.91 6.96 9.37
N ASP A 140 -13.72 8.01 9.29
CA ASP A 140 -14.27 8.54 8.04
C ASP A 140 -13.47 9.72 7.46
N ARG A 141 -12.22 9.89 7.89
CA ARG A 141 -11.35 11.00 7.47
C ARG A 141 -10.14 10.47 6.73
N LEU A 142 -9.73 11.17 5.68
CA LEU A 142 -8.56 10.87 4.88
C LEU A 142 -7.79 12.17 4.60
N VAL A 143 -6.47 12.11 4.73
CA VAL A 143 -5.53 13.17 4.35
C VAL A 143 -4.61 12.62 3.27
N LYS A 144 -4.42 13.39 2.19
CA LYS A 144 -3.46 13.06 1.13
C LYS A 144 -2.31 14.06 1.10
N HIS A 145 -1.10 13.54 0.94
CA HIS A 145 0.06 14.28 0.47
C HIS A 145 0.31 13.89 -0.99
N TRP A 146 0.34 14.86 -1.88
CA TRP A 146 0.39 14.64 -3.32
C TRP A 146 1.30 15.65 -4.00
N ASN A 147 1.76 15.27 -5.19
CA ASN A 147 2.48 16.12 -6.12
C ASN A 147 1.72 16.16 -7.45
N PHE A 148 1.60 17.35 -8.02
CA PHE A 148 1.03 17.58 -9.33
C PHE A 148 2.02 18.35 -10.16
N LYS A 149 2.20 17.90 -11.39
CA LYS A 149 2.98 18.57 -12.42
C LYS A 149 2.17 18.54 -13.70
N GLY A 150 2.27 19.63 -14.47
CA GLY A 150 1.62 19.75 -15.77
C GLY A 150 2.15 20.99 -16.48
N THR A 151 1.91 21.07 -17.79
CA THR A 151 2.19 22.25 -18.59
C THR A 151 0.94 23.12 -18.62
N HIS A 152 1.03 24.38 -18.19
CA HIS A 152 -0.12 25.30 -18.24
C HIS A 152 -0.39 25.69 -19.70
N THR A 153 -1.49 25.17 -20.27
CA THR A 153 -1.82 25.30 -21.70
C THR A 153 -3.24 25.82 -21.95
N GLY A 154 -4.01 26.06 -20.90
CA GLY A 154 -5.38 26.55 -21.00
C GLY A 154 -5.82 27.26 -19.73
N GLU A 155 -7.12 27.51 -19.63
CA GLU A 155 -7.67 28.28 -18.52
C GLU A 155 -7.69 27.47 -17.22
N PHE A 156 -6.99 27.97 -16.20
CA PHE A 156 -6.92 27.40 -14.86
C PHE A 156 -7.50 28.39 -13.85
N PHE A 157 -8.74 28.16 -13.40
CA PHE A 157 -9.44 29.06 -12.47
C PHE A 157 -9.44 30.53 -12.93
N GLY A 158 -9.71 30.75 -14.22
CA GLY A 158 -9.71 32.09 -14.84
C GLY A 158 -8.33 32.64 -15.20
N ILE A 159 -7.26 31.86 -14.99
CA ILE A 159 -5.89 32.23 -15.36
C ILE A 159 -5.55 31.56 -16.71
N PRO A 160 -5.34 32.34 -17.79
CA PRO A 160 -4.99 31.81 -19.10
C PRO A 160 -3.56 31.27 -19.17
#